data_AF-A0A258C4A1-F1
#
_entry.id   AF-A0A258C4A1-F1
#
_cell.length_a   1.000
_cell.length_b   1.000
_cell.length_c   1.000
_cell.angle_alpha   90.00
_cell.angle_beta   90.00
_cell.angle_gamma   90.00
#
_symmetry.space_group_name_H-M   'P 1'
#
loop_
_entity.id
_entity.type
_entity.pdbx_description
1 polymer ?
#
loop_
_entity_poly.entity_id
_entity_poly.type
_entity_poly.pdbx_seq_one_letter_code
_entity_poly.pdbx_strand_id
1 'polypeptide(L)' 'MSAFHELVLPGLDGRELPLAPLKEQLTTDPHSPGSVRAATSPRNIDAWYAAFGVSSDQKAYIAPEARARIW' A
#
# COMPACT_ATOMS: atom_id res chain seq x y z
N MET A 1 -10.09 21.81 19.47
CA MET A 1 -10.52 21.81 18.04
C MET A 1 -9.54 20.92 17.29
N SER A 2 -9.69 19.61 17.37
CA SER A 2 -10.52 18.75 16.51
C SER A 2 -10.24 18.97 15.02
N ALA A 3 -9.40 18.10 14.47
CA ALA A 3 -9.45 17.61 13.08
C ALA A 3 -8.38 16.52 12.89
N PHE A 4 -8.50 15.40 13.61
CA PHE A 4 -7.91 14.14 13.14
C PHE A 4 -8.85 13.60 12.08
N HIS A 5 -8.61 13.98 10.83
CA HIS A 5 -9.30 13.39 9.69
C HIS A 5 -8.85 11.93 9.61
N GLU A 6 -9.77 11.00 9.84
CA GLU A 6 -9.52 9.57 9.78
C GLU A 6 -8.91 9.20 8.43
N LEU A 7 -7.73 8.57 8.49
CA LEU A 7 -7.13 7.90 7.35
C LEU A 7 -7.89 6.58 7.14
N VAL A 8 -9.10 6.67 6.59
CA VAL A 8 -9.88 5.52 6.13
C VAL A 8 -9.13 4.90 4.96
N LEU A 9 -8.50 3.75 5.18
CA LEU A 9 -7.95 2.93 4.10
C LEU A 9 -9.11 2.13 3.50
N PRO A 10 -9.60 2.44 2.29
CA PRO A 10 -10.72 1.71 1.72
C PRO A 10 -10.37 0.24 1.49
N GLY A 11 -11.19 -0.66 2.04
CA GLY A 11 -11.19 -2.08 1.72
C GLY A 11 -11.76 -2.33 0.31
N LEU A 12 -11.39 -3.47 -0.28
CA LEU A 12 -11.70 -3.85 -1.68
C LEU A 12 -13.19 -4.15 -1.95
N ASP A 13 -14.08 -3.97 -0.97
CA ASP A 13 -15.51 -4.24 -1.06
C ASP A 13 -16.39 -3.15 -0.41
N GLY A 14 -15.82 -1.99 -0.08
CA GLY A 14 -16.56 -0.88 0.54
C GLY A 14 -17.05 -1.17 1.97
N ARG A 15 -16.63 -2.27 2.59
CA ARG A 15 -16.91 -2.53 4.01
C ARG A 15 -15.75 -1.98 4.86
N GLU A 16 -16.10 -1.22 5.87
CA GLU A 16 -15.15 -0.84 6.92
C GLU A 16 -14.62 -2.11 7.58
N LEU A 17 -13.31 -2.36 7.47
CA LEU A 17 -12.70 -3.37 8.32
C LEU A 17 -12.79 -2.85 9.75
N PRO A 18 -13.34 -3.63 10.70
CA PRO A 18 -13.39 -3.17 12.08
C PRO A 18 -11.96 -2.87 12.54
N LEU A 19 -11.76 -1.69 13.12
CA LEU A 19 -10.42 -1.20 13.50
C LEU A 19 -9.70 -2.15 14.46
N ALA A 20 -10.45 -2.93 15.26
CA ALA A 20 -9.90 -3.89 16.21
C ALA A 20 -9.07 -5.01 15.53
N PRO A 21 -9.60 -5.81 14.58
CA PRO A 21 -8.80 -6.84 13.90
C PRO A 21 -7.65 -6.30 13.05
N LEU A 22 -7.77 -5.12 12.42
CA LEU A 22 -6.62 -4.53 11.73
C LEU A 22 -5.52 -4.11 12.72
N LYS A 23 -5.90 -3.50 13.85
CA LYS A 23 -4.96 -3.12 14.90
C LYS A 23 -4.25 -4.34 15.48
N GLU A 24 -4.98 -5.41 15.74
CA GLU A 24 -4.43 -6.68 16.22
C GLU A 24 -3.44 -7.28 15.21
N GLN A 25 -3.80 -7.32 13.92
CA GLN A 25 -2.90 -7.79 12.87
C GLN A 25 -1.61 -6.97 12.85
N LEU A 26 -1.71 -5.63 12.90
CA LEU A 26 -0.55 -4.75 12.85
C LEU A 26 0.38 -4.88 14.08
N THR A 27 -0.10 -5.38 15.22
CA THR A 27 0.70 -5.53 16.43
C THR A 27 1.19 -6.94 16.71
N THR A 28 0.63 -7.95 16.05
CA THR A 28 0.92 -9.37 16.36
C THR A 28 1.38 -10.19 15.16
N ASP A 29 1.00 -9.82 13.94
CA ASP A 29 1.41 -10.52 12.72
C ASP A 29 2.67 -9.87 12.12
N PRO A 30 3.79 -10.60 11.95
CA PRO A 30 4.99 -10.04 11.34
C PRO A 30 4.81 -9.75 9.84
N HIS A 31 3.73 -10.23 9.21
CA HIS A 31 3.47 -9.99 7.80
C HIS A 31 2.68 -8.70 7.59
N SER A 32 3.02 -7.97 6.53
CA SER A 32 2.19 -6.84 6.10
C SER A 32 0.76 -7.31 5.75
N PRO A 33 -0.27 -6.48 5.96
CA PRO A 33 -1.64 -6.80 5.56
C PRO A 33 -1.73 -7.16 4.07
N GLY A 34 -2.66 -8.06 3.72
CA GLY A 34 -2.75 -8.65 2.38
C GLY A 34 -2.86 -7.61 1.25
N SER A 35 -3.66 -6.56 1.44
CA SER A 35 -3.81 -5.46 0.48
C SER A 35 -2.49 -4.70 0.25
N VAL A 36 -1.73 -4.47 1.32
CA VAL A 36 -0.41 -3.79 1.27
C VAL A 36 0.62 -4.66 0.55
N ARG A 37 0.60 -5.97 0.78
CA ARG A 37 1.49 -6.94 0.12
C ARG A 37 1.30 -6.94 -1.40
N ALA A 38 0.04 -6.96 -1.87
CA ALA A 38 -0.27 -6.94 -3.28
C ALA A 38 0.08 -5.60 -3.95
N ALA A 39 -0.18 -4.48 -3.27
CA ALA A 39 -0.03 -3.15 -3.87
C ALA A 39 1.40 -2.58 -3.81
N THR A 40 2.24 -2.98 -2.85
CA THR A 40 3.51 -2.28 -2.58
C THR A 40 4.70 -2.89 -3.29
N SER A 41 4.85 -4.22 -3.24
CA SER A 41 6.02 -4.89 -3.82
C SER A 41 6.18 -4.66 -5.32
N PRO A 42 5.12 -4.72 -6.17
CA PRO A 42 5.28 -4.52 -7.61
C PRO A 42 5.81 -3.13 -8.00
N ARG A 43 5.53 -2.10 -7.20
CA ARG A 43 6.01 -0.72 -7.43
C ARG A 43 7.53 -0.57 -7.32
N ASN A 44 8.24 -1.58 -6.80
CA ASN A 44 9.70 -1.59 -6.78
C ASN A 44 10.31 -2.32 -7.98
N ILE A 45 9.49 -2.88 -8.88
CA ILE A 45 9.94 -3.72 -10.01
C ILE A 45 9.78 -2.93 -11.32
N ASP A 46 10.87 -2.75 -12.07
CA ASP A 46 10.85 -1.95 -13.31
C ASP A 46 9.86 -2.50 -14.35
N ALA A 47 9.76 -3.82 -14.48
CA ALA A 47 8.85 -4.49 -15.40
C ALA A 47 7.36 -4.18 -15.12
N TRP A 48 6.99 -3.88 -13.88
CA TRP A 48 5.63 -3.51 -13.53
C TRP A 48 5.21 -2.18 -14.17
N TYR A 49 6.11 -1.20 -14.20
CA TYR A 49 5.85 0.09 -14.88
C TYR A 49 5.61 -0.10 -16.37
N ALA A 50 6.40 -0.95 -17.03
CA ALA A 50 6.23 -1.27 -18.44
C ALA A 50 4.92 -2.04 -18.72
N ALA A 51 4.55 -2.97 -17.84
CA ALA A 51 3.36 -3.80 -18.01
C ALA A 51 2.06 -3.00 -17.86
N PHE A 52 2.03 -2.01 -16.97
CA PHE A 52 0.81 -1.26 -16.62
C PHE A 52 0.81 0.20 -17.09
N GLY A 53 1.88 0.66 -17.76
CA GLY A 53 1.97 2.01 -18.30
C GLY A 53 1.96 3.11 -17.22
N VAL A 54 2.58 2.84 -16.08
CA VAL A 54 2.56 3.77 -14.93
C VAL A 54 3.58 4.88 -15.13
N SER A 55 3.13 6.13 -15.09
CA SER A 55 3.91 7.34 -15.31
C SER A 55 4.03 8.22 -14.06
N SER A 56 4.93 9.21 -14.10
CA SER A 56 5.32 10.02 -12.94
C SER A 56 4.23 10.90 -12.34
N ASP A 57 3.16 11.14 -13.09
CA ASP A 57 1.95 11.88 -12.65
C ASP A 57 1.02 11.04 -11.76
N GLN A 58 1.23 9.72 -11.69
CA GLN A 58 0.37 8.82 -10.95
C GLN A 58 0.86 8.59 -9.51
N LYS A 59 -0.08 8.51 -8.55
CA LYS A 59 0.21 8.28 -7.13
C LYS A 59 1.01 7.00 -6.84
N ALA A 60 0.89 6.00 -7.70
CA ALA A 60 1.60 4.73 -7.55
C ALA A 60 3.08 4.80 -8.01
N TYR A 61 3.50 5.90 -8.63
CA TYR A 61 4.86 6.03 -9.15
C TYR A 61 5.91 6.23 -8.06
N ILE A 62 7.03 5.55 -8.22
CA ILE A 62 8.24 5.69 -7.40
C ILE A 62 9.38 5.90 -8.38
N ALA A 63 10.18 6.95 -8.17
CA ALA A 63 11.34 7.23 -9.00
C ALA A 63 12.33 6.06 -8.98
N PRO A 64 12.98 5.71 -10.10
CA PRO A 64 13.85 4.53 -10.20
C PRO A 64 14.88 4.40 -9.08
N GLU A 65 15.47 5.52 -8.66
CA GLU A 65 16.47 5.65 -7.60
C GLU A 65 15.91 5.48 -6.18
N ALA A 66 14.60 5.63 -5.99
CA ALA A 66 13.92 5.47 -4.71
C ALA A 66 13.27 4.07 -4.56
N ARG A 67 13.37 3.21 -5.58
CA ARG A 67 12.83 1.84 -5.51
C ARG A 67 13.74 0.97 -4.64
N ALA A 68 13.12 0.20 -3.75
CA ALA A 68 13.84 -0.77 -2.95
C ALA A 68 14.38 -1.90 -3.84
N ARG A 69 15.69 -2.11 -3.83
CA ARG A 69 16.37 -3.25 -4.47
C ARG A 69 17.20 -3.96 -3.41
N ILE A 70 17.05 -5.28 -3.33
CA ILE A 70 17.68 -6.08 -2.27
C ILE A 70 18.68 -7.05 -2.88
N TRP A 71 18.22 -7.86 -3.83
CA TRP A 71 18.98 -8.90 -4.51
C TRP A 71 19.41 -8.44 -5.90
#